data_AF-A0A1W1YDK6-F1
#
_entry.id   AF-A0A1W1YDK6-F1
#
_cell.length_a   1.000
_cell.length_b   1.000
_cell.length_c   1.000
_cell.angle_alpha   90.00
_cell.angle_beta   90.00
_cell.angle_gamma   90.00
#
_symmetry.space_group_name_H-M   'P 1'
#
loop_
_entity.id
_entity.type
_entity.pdbx_description
1 polymer ?
#
loop_
_entity_poly.entity_id
_entity_poly.type
_entity_poly.pdbx_seq_one_letter_code
_entity_poly.pdbx_strand_id
1 'polypeptide(L)' 'MADTELTKEEIVAMAVAAIAEETGTDCKNIRVKSFKEASLTGLQKYIQENNIIYKKYTLEDEL' A
#
# COMPACT_ATOMS: atom_id res chain seq x y z
N MET A 1 -20.70 18.80 -0.13
CA MET A 1 -20.75 17.34 -0.33
C MET A 1 -20.07 16.76 0.89
N ALA A 2 -20.69 15.82 1.60
CA ALA A 2 -20.12 15.29 2.83
C ALA A 2 -18.85 14.50 2.49
N ASP A 3 -17.69 15.04 2.88
CA ASP A 3 -16.43 14.30 2.93
C ASP A 3 -16.61 13.20 3.97
N THR A 4 -17.14 12.07 3.52
CA THR A 4 -17.38 10.92 4.37
C THR A 4 -16.05 10.18 4.39
N GLU A 5 -15.24 10.42 5.42
CA GLU A 5 -13.99 9.68 5.61
C GLU A 5 -14.33 8.20 5.73
N LEU A 6 -13.80 7.42 4.77
CA LEU A 6 -13.90 5.97 4.80
C LEU A 6 -13.17 5.43 6.03
N THR A 7 -13.87 4.59 6.78
CA THR A 7 -13.30 3.86 7.91
C THR A 7 -12.24 2.86 7.42
N LYS A 8 -11.32 2.49 8.30
CA LYS A 8 -10.27 1.51 7.96
C LYS A 8 -10.87 0.16 7.59
N GLU A 9 -11.96 -0.21 8.24
CA GLU A 9 -12.73 -1.42 7.99
C GLU A 9 -13.33 -1.43 6.57
N GLU A 10 -13.88 -0.31 6.11
CA GLU A 10 -14.41 -0.17 4.75
C GLU A 10 -13.30 -0.26 3.70
N ILE A 11 -12.14 0.35 3.96
CA ILE A 11 -10.96 0.26 3.07
C ILE A 11 -10.49 -1.19 2.94
N VAL A 12 -10.41 -1.92 4.06
CA VAL A 12 -10.01 -3.34 4.07
C VAL A 12 -11.05 -4.20 3.34
N ALA A 13 -12.34 -3.97 3.58
CA ALA A 13 -13.42 -4.70 2.92
C ALA A 13 -13.38 -4.50 1.39
N MET A 14 -13.20 -3.26 0.93
CA MET A 14 -13.06 -2.95 -0.50
C MET A 14 -11.83 -3.64 -1.11
N ALA A 15 -10.68 -3.60 -0.43
CA ALA A 15 -9.46 -4.25 -0.93
C ALA A 15 -9.62 -5.78 -1.04
N VAL A 16 -10.23 -6.42 -0.04
CA VAL A 16 -10.49 -7.86 -0.06
C VAL A 16 -11.46 -8.24 -1.18
N ALA A 17 -12.53 -7.47 -1.37
CA ALA A 17 -13.51 -7.69 -2.43
C ALA A 17 -12.85 -7.59 -3.82
N ALA A 18 -12.06 -6.55 -4.07
CA ALA A 18 -11.36 -6.37 -5.35
C ALA A 18 -10.41 -7.54 -5.65
N ILE A 19 -9.64 -8.00 -4.66
CA ILE A 19 -8.72 -9.15 -4.85
C ILE A 19 -9.51 -10.45 -5.09
N ALA A 20 -10.62 -10.66 -4.39
CA ALA A 20 -11.46 -11.84 -4.57
C ALA A 20 -12.05 -11.90 -5.99
N GLU A 21 -12.53 -10.75 -6.50
CA GLU A 21 -13.06 -10.63 -7.86
C GLU A 21 -11.99 -10.88 -8.93
N GLU A 22 -10.80 -10.28 -8.77
CA GLU A 22 -9.71 -10.40 -9.76
C GLU A 22 -9.11 -11.80 -9.81
N THR A 23 -8.98 -12.46 -8.64
CA THR A 23 -8.30 -13.76 -8.53
C THR A 23 -9.24 -14.96 -8.51
N GLY A 24 -10.55 -14.75 -8.35
CA GLY A 24 -11.53 -15.82 -8.12
C GLY A 24 -11.36 -16.54 -6.77
N THR A 25 -10.59 -15.96 -5.84
CA THR A 25 -10.33 -16.53 -4.52
C THR A 25 -11.46 -16.16 -3.57
N ASP A 26 -11.93 -17.12 -2.76
CA ASP A 26 -12.89 -16.83 -1.68
C ASP A 26 -12.30 -15.82 -0.68
N CYS A 27 -13.06 -14.77 -0.36
CA CYS A 27 -12.68 -13.70 0.57
C CYS A 27 -12.15 -14.24 1.91
N LYS A 28 -12.66 -15.38 2.40
CA LYS A 28 -12.20 -16.00 3.66
C LYS A 28 -10.73 -16.46 3.62
N ASN A 29 -10.19 -16.66 2.42
CA ASN A 29 -8.80 -17.05 2.19
C ASN A 29 -7.87 -15.85 1.95
N ILE A 30 -8.41 -14.63 1.95
CA ILE A 30 -7.65 -13.40 1.71
C ILE A 30 -7.39 -12.73 3.06
N ARG A 31 -6.12 -12.38 3.33
CA ARG A 31 -5.73 -11.63 4.52
C ARG A 31 -4.86 -10.45 4.12
N VAL A 32 -5.35 -9.24 4.34
CA VAL A 32 -4.59 -8.00 4.16
C VAL A 32 -3.54 -7.90 5.27
N LYS A 33 -2.25 -7.94 4.90
CA LYS A 33 -1.14 -7.78 5.86
C LYS A 33 -0.76 -6.31 6.08
N SER A 34 -0.72 -5.53 4.99
CA SER A 34 -0.32 -4.13 5.03
C SER A 34 -0.65 -3.44 3.71
N PHE A 35 -1.03 -2.17 3.74
CA PHE A 35 -1.13 -1.30 2.57
C PHE A 35 0.21 -0.63 2.26
N LYS A 36 1.24 -1.42 1.99
CA LYS A 36 2.59 -0.87 1.75
C LYS A 36 2.60 0.16 0.63
N GLU A 37 1.86 -0.11 -0.46
CA GLU A 37 1.78 0.78 -1.63
C GLU A 37 1.09 2.13 -1.34
N ALA A 38 0.16 2.16 -0.39
CA ALA A 38 -0.48 3.40 0.06
C ALA A 38 0.50 4.26 0.89
N SER A 39 1.45 3.62 1.56
CA SER A 39 2.47 4.29 2.38
C SER A 39 3.73 4.69 1.61
N LEU A 40 3.84 4.36 0.31
CA LEU A 40 5.00 4.75 -0.50
C LEU A 40 4.91 6.22 -0.92
N THR A 41 5.99 6.97 -0.71
CA THR A 41 6.15 8.29 -1.31
C THR A 41 6.25 8.18 -2.84
N GLY A 42 6.01 9.27 -3.57
CA GLY A 42 6.12 9.27 -5.03
C GLY A 42 7.49 8.79 -5.54
N LEU A 43 8.57 9.15 -4.84
CA LEU A 43 9.91 8.65 -5.13
C LEU A 43 10.03 7.13 -4.90
N GLN A 44 9.46 6.61 -3.82
CA GLN A 44 9.50 5.17 -3.53
C GLN A 44 8.73 4.35 -4.56
N LYS A 45 7.57 4.84 -5.04
CA LYS A 45 6.83 4.21 -6.14
C LYS A 45 7.67 4.16 -7.41
N TYR A 46 8.26 5.29 -7.80
CA TYR A 46 9.11 5.38 -8.99
C TYR A 46 10.29 4.40 -8.94
N ILE A 47 10.96 4.30 -7.80
CA ILE A 47 12.07 3.36 -7.59
C ILE A 47 11.61 1.90 -7.77
N GLN A 48 10.44 1.54 -7.20
CA GLN A 48 9.89 0.20 -7.29
C GLN A 48 9.47 -0.17 -8.72
N GLU A 49 8.75 0.70 -9.41
CA GLU A 49 8.26 0.47 -10.79
C GLU A 49 9.41 0.30 -11.80
N ASN A 50 10.51 1.01 -11.59
CA ASN A 50 11.66 1.01 -12.50
C ASN A 50 12.80 0.06 -12.06
N ASN A 51 12.59 -0.75 -11.01
CA ASN A 51 13.59 -1.67 -10.46
C ASN A 51 14.94 -0.98 -10.14
N ILE A 52 14.90 0.25 -9.62
CA ILE A 52 16.10 1.05 -9.37
C ILE A 52 16.78 0.56 -8.09
N ILE A 53 18.01 0.08 -8.21
CA ILE A 53 18.86 -0.30 -7.06
C ILE A 53 19.52 0.97 -6.52
N TYR A 54 19.29 1.28 -5.25
CA TYR A 54 19.90 2.44 -4.59
C TYR A 54 20.42 2.08 -3.21
N LYS A 55 21.40 2.86 -2.73
CA LYS A 55 21.89 2.82 -1.35
C LYS A 55 21.48 4.10 -0.65
N LYS A 56 20.69 3.99 0.42
CA LYS A 56 20.30 5.13 1.24
C LYS A 56 21.49 5.54 2.10
N TYR A 57 21.89 6.81 1.98
CA TYR A 57 22.87 7.42 2.88
C TYR A 57 22.12 8.30 3.87
N THR A 58 22.37 8.08 5.16
CA THR A 58 22.02 9.04 6.21
C THR A 58 23.26 9.88 6.44
N LEU A 59 23.11 11.20 6.30
CA LEU A 59 24.09 12.13 6.83
C LEU A 59 23.88 12.13 8.34
N GLU A 60 24.89 11.73 9.10
CA GLU A 60 24.90 11.97 10.54
C GLU A 60 25.09 13.49 10.71
N ASP A 61 24.24 14.12 11.52
CA ASP A 61 24.46 15.51 11.90
C ASP A 61 25.79 15.55 12.67
N GLU A 62 26.79 16.26 12.12
CA GLU A 62 28.04 16.50 12.83
C GLU A 62 27.72 17.28 14.12
N LEU A 63 27.99 16.64 15.27
CA LEU A 63 27.88 17.20 16.62
C LEU A 63 28.82 18.38 16.85
#